data_AF-A0A3B6IPQ2-F1
#
_entry.id   AF-A0A3B6IPQ2-F1
#
_cell.length_a   1.000
_cell.length_b   1.000
_cell.length_c   1.000
_cell.angle_alpha   90.00
_cell.angle_beta   90.00
_cell.angle_gamma   90.00
#
_symmetry.space_group_name_H-M   'P 1'
#
loop_
_entity.id
_entity.type
_entity.pdbx_description
1 polymer ?
#
loop_
_entity_poly.entity_id
_entity_poly.type
_entity_poly.pdbx_seq_one_letter_code
_entity_poly.pdbx_strand_id
1 'polypeptide(L)'
;MADASSRTDTSIVVDTDDKNQRMENGQNGAIVPSNSSEPSDRSDRPMDQKVLRRLAQNREAARKSRLRKKAYVQQLESSKLKLASLEQELQKARQQGIFISSSGDQTHAMSGNGAMTFDLEYTRWLEEQNKQINELRTAVNAHASDSDLRLIVDGIMAHYDEIFKLKGAAAKADVFHMLSGMWKTPAERCFLWLGGFRSSELLKLLVNQLEPLTEQQLMGLSSLEQSSHQAEDALSQGMEALQQSLAETLAGSLGPSGSSGNVANYMGQMAMAMGKLGTLENFLRQADNLRQQTLHQMQRILTIRQAARALLAIHDYFSRLRALSSLWLARPRE
;
A
#
# COMPACT_ATOMS: atom_id res chain seq x y z
N MET A 1 41.65 39.62 -6.64
CA MET A 1 41.30 39.27 -8.04
C MET A 1 39.87 38.71 -7.97
N ALA A 2 38.85 39.57 -8.04
CA ALA A 2 38.16 40.04 -9.26
C ALA A 2 37.47 38.86 -9.98
N ASP A 3 36.18 38.58 -9.75
CA ASP A 3 34.92 39.17 -10.33
C ASP A 3 34.37 38.17 -11.40
N ALA A 4 33.08 37.88 -11.59
CA ALA A 4 31.86 38.61 -11.31
C ALA A 4 30.58 37.73 -11.37
N SER A 5 29.54 38.17 -10.64
CA SER A 5 28.10 38.29 -11.03
C SER A 5 27.25 37.02 -11.33
N SER A 6 25.99 36.86 -10.88
CA SER A 6 24.96 37.78 -10.37
C SER A 6 23.95 37.07 -9.45
N ARG A 7 23.34 37.86 -8.57
CA ARG A 7 22.38 37.53 -7.50
C ARG A 7 20.94 37.76 -7.97
N THR A 8 20.03 36.98 -7.35
CA THR A 8 18.68 37.30 -6.82
C THR A 8 17.90 38.49 -7.43
N ASP A 9 16.62 38.32 -7.79
CA ASP A 9 15.49 38.48 -6.87
C ASP A 9 14.10 38.42 -7.56
N THR A 10 13.12 38.05 -6.72
CA THR A 10 11.66 38.21 -6.80
C THR A 10 11.09 39.22 -7.83
N SER A 11 10.01 38.83 -8.54
CA SER A 11 8.94 39.78 -8.89
C SER A 11 7.57 39.11 -9.14
N ILE A 12 6.56 39.75 -8.55
CA ILE A 12 5.12 39.59 -8.73
C ILE A 12 4.73 40.37 -10.01
N VAL A 13 3.55 40.08 -10.58
CA VAL A 13 2.56 41.03 -11.17
C VAL A 13 2.07 40.64 -12.59
N VAL A 14 0.80 40.21 -12.61
CA VAL A 14 -0.28 40.50 -13.59
C VAL A 14 -0.21 39.87 -14.96
N ASP A 15 -1.16 38.97 -15.20
CA ASP A 15 -1.52 38.50 -16.55
C ASP A 15 -2.65 39.37 -17.13
N THR A 16 -2.17 40.29 -17.97
CA THR A 16 -2.71 40.97 -19.15
C THR A 16 -4.21 40.87 -19.50
N ASP A 17 -4.87 42.04 -19.43
CA ASP A 17 -6.13 42.38 -20.10
C ASP A 17 -5.98 42.38 -21.63
N ASP A 18 -6.89 41.70 -22.32
CA ASP A 18 -7.07 41.71 -23.77
C ASP A 18 -7.83 42.98 -24.19
N LYS A 19 -7.11 43.98 -24.74
CA LYS A 19 -7.69 45.22 -25.28
C LYS A 19 -7.28 45.42 -26.75
N ASN A 20 -8.23 45.11 -27.63
CA ASN A 20 -8.17 45.33 -29.06
C ASN A 20 -8.33 46.82 -29.41
N GLN A 21 -7.32 47.40 -30.05
CA GLN A 21 -7.29 48.66 -30.83
C GLN A 21 -6.32 48.37 -31.98
N ARG A 22 -6.46 48.77 -33.25
CA ARG A 22 -7.22 49.79 -33.96
C ARG A 22 -6.85 49.57 -35.44
N MET A 23 -7.78 49.70 -36.38
CA MET A 23 -7.45 50.25 -37.70
C MET A 23 -8.59 51.14 -38.17
N GLU A 24 -8.20 52.32 -38.63
CA GLU A 24 -8.99 53.52 -38.79
C GLU A 24 -9.05 53.90 -40.28
N ASN A 25 -10.22 54.42 -40.64
CA ASN A 25 -10.64 55.14 -41.84
C ASN A 25 -9.59 55.91 -42.66
N GLY A 26 -9.88 55.98 -43.97
CA GLY A 26 -9.83 57.25 -44.70
C GLY A 26 -9.73 57.11 -46.23
N GLN A 27 -10.76 57.55 -46.96
CA GLN A 27 -10.65 58.62 -47.98
C GLN A 27 -11.98 58.98 -48.67
N ASN A 28 -12.06 60.27 -49.04
CA ASN A 28 -13.23 61.08 -49.39
C ASN A 28 -13.56 61.13 -50.90
N GLY A 29 -14.75 61.64 -51.22
CA GLY A 29 -15.08 62.33 -52.49
C GLY A 29 -16.60 62.31 -52.82
N ALA A 30 -17.39 63.26 -52.31
CA ALA A 30 -18.04 64.38 -53.03
C ALA A 30 -19.04 63.95 -54.14
N ILE A 31 -20.33 64.31 -54.15
CA ILE A 31 -20.94 65.64 -54.40
C ILE A 31 -22.45 65.60 -54.02
N VAL A 32 -23.00 66.78 -53.69
CA VAL A 32 -24.30 67.10 -53.05
C VAL A 32 -25.43 67.36 -54.11
N PRO A 33 -26.63 67.91 -53.78
CA PRO A 33 -27.95 67.26 -53.58
C PRO A 33 -29.04 67.69 -54.60
N SER A 34 -30.27 67.15 -54.47
CA SER A 34 -31.60 67.81 -54.70
C SER A 34 -32.66 66.71 -54.91
N ASN A 35 -33.93 66.81 -54.52
CA ASN A 35 -34.70 67.79 -53.77
C ASN A 35 -35.91 67.06 -53.17
N SER A 36 -36.36 67.61 -52.05
CA SER A 36 -37.56 67.29 -51.26
C SER A 36 -38.88 67.26 -52.03
N SER A 37 -39.79 66.36 -51.63
CA SER A 37 -41.25 66.57 -51.46
C SER A 37 -41.88 65.35 -50.76
N GLU A 38 -42.23 65.50 -49.48
CA GLU A 38 -43.47 65.13 -48.75
C GLU A 38 -44.39 63.92 -49.19
N PRO A 39 -45.41 63.52 -48.42
CA PRO A 39 -45.40 62.83 -47.11
C PRO A 39 -46.31 61.56 -47.12
N SER A 40 -45.96 60.46 -46.46
CA SER A 40 -46.94 59.42 -46.03
C SER A 40 -46.21 58.35 -45.21
N ASP A 41 -46.49 58.25 -43.92
CA ASP A 41 -47.51 57.39 -43.32
C ASP A 41 -47.27 55.88 -43.54
N ARG A 42 -46.99 55.21 -42.41
CA ARG A 42 -47.10 53.76 -42.13
C ARG A 42 -46.22 52.77 -42.92
N SER A 43 -45.03 52.46 -42.38
CA SER A 43 -44.48 51.08 -42.51
C SER A 43 -43.36 50.64 -41.53
N ASP A 44 -42.77 51.49 -40.69
CA ASP A 44 -41.59 51.07 -39.86
C ASP A 44 -41.85 50.58 -38.42
N ARG A 45 -43.11 50.49 -37.98
CA ARG A 45 -43.43 50.00 -36.62
C ARG A 45 -43.06 48.54 -36.30
N PRO A 46 -43.06 47.56 -37.23
CA PRO A 46 -42.83 46.16 -36.86
C PRO A 46 -41.34 45.80 -36.68
N MET A 47 -40.42 46.48 -37.36
CA MET A 47 -38.98 46.22 -37.21
C MET A 47 -38.43 46.75 -35.88
N ASP A 48 -38.82 47.96 -35.46
CA ASP A 48 -38.44 48.52 -34.16
C ASP A 48 -39.01 47.70 -32.99
N GLN A 49 -40.24 47.21 -33.11
CA GLN A 49 -40.84 46.36 -32.07
C GLN A 49 -40.13 44.99 -31.96
N LYS A 50 -39.65 44.44 -33.09
CA LYS A 50 -38.86 43.20 -33.11
C LYS A 50 -37.47 43.41 -32.50
N VAL A 51 -36.82 44.53 -32.78
CA VAL A 51 -35.53 44.91 -32.18
C VAL A 51 -35.66 45.10 -30.68
N LEU A 52 -36.70 45.81 -30.20
CA LEU A 52 -36.97 45.99 -28.76
C LEU A 52 -37.22 44.67 -28.03
N ARG A 53 -37.97 43.73 -28.64
CA ARG A 53 -38.17 42.38 -28.09
C ARG A 53 -36.86 41.60 -27.98
N ARG A 54 -36.00 41.66 -29.00
CA ARG A 54 -34.69 40.99 -29.00
C ARG A 54 -33.76 41.57 -27.93
N LEU A 55 -33.78 42.88 -27.72
CA LEU A 55 -33.02 43.56 -26.67
C LEU A 55 -33.51 43.14 -25.27
N ALA A 56 -34.82 43.05 -25.07
CA ALA A 56 -35.40 42.58 -23.81
C ALA A 56 -35.02 41.12 -23.51
N GLN A 57 -35.11 40.23 -24.51
CA GLN A 57 -34.67 38.83 -24.39
C GLN A 57 -33.17 38.72 -24.10
N ASN A 58 -32.33 39.54 -24.74
CA ASN A 58 -30.89 39.56 -24.47
C ASN A 58 -30.58 40.03 -23.04
N ARG A 59 -31.28 41.06 -22.55
CA ARG A 59 -31.18 41.52 -21.16
C ARG A 59 -31.59 40.43 -20.17
N GLU A 60 -32.66 39.69 -20.46
CA GLU A 60 -33.11 38.59 -19.61
C GLU A 60 -32.14 37.40 -19.66
N ALA A 61 -31.63 37.04 -20.84
CA ALA A 61 -30.63 36.01 -21.03
C ALA A 61 -29.32 36.35 -20.29
N ALA A 62 -28.89 37.62 -20.34
CA ALA A 62 -27.72 38.11 -19.61
C ALA A 62 -27.92 38.02 -18.09
N ARG A 63 -29.11 38.38 -17.57
CA ARG A 63 -29.44 38.19 -16.14
C ARG A 63 -29.41 36.73 -15.73
N LYS A 64 -30.06 35.84 -16.50
CA LYS A 64 -30.04 34.39 -16.25
C LYS A 64 -28.62 33.80 -16.31
N SER A 65 -27.80 34.26 -17.25
CA SER A 65 -26.38 33.87 -17.35
C SER A 65 -25.58 34.31 -16.11
N ARG A 66 -25.73 35.56 -15.68
CA ARG A 66 -25.08 36.08 -14.46
C ARG A 66 -25.50 35.31 -13.22
N LEU A 67 -26.79 34.99 -13.08
CA LEU A 67 -27.29 34.23 -11.94
C LEU A 67 -26.72 32.81 -11.89
N ARG A 68 -26.65 32.13 -13.05
CA ARG A 68 -26.02 30.81 -13.16
C ARG A 68 -24.53 30.85 -12.82
N LYS A 69 -23.79 31.84 -13.35
CA LYS A 69 -22.37 32.03 -13.01
C LYS A 69 -22.18 32.29 -11.52
N LYS A 70 -23.04 33.12 -10.91
CA LYS A 70 -23.00 33.40 -9.46
C LYS A 70 -23.23 32.13 -8.63
N ALA A 71 -24.24 31.33 -8.99
CA ALA A 71 -24.50 30.06 -8.31
C ALA A 71 -23.33 29.07 -8.46
N TYR A 72 -22.71 28.99 -9.64
CA TYR A 72 -21.55 28.15 -9.89
C TYR A 72 -20.33 28.58 -9.07
N VAL A 73 -20.05 29.89 -9.00
CA VAL A 73 -18.95 30.42 -8.16
C VAL A 73 -19.19 30.11 -6.68
N GLN A 74 -20.41 30.29 -6.19
CA GLN A 74 -20.77 29.96 -4.81
C GLN A 74 -20.60 28.46 -4.53
N GLN A 75 -20.95 27.61 -5.48
CA GLN A 75 -20.71 26.17 -5.38
C GLN A 75 -19.20 25.86 -5.33
N LEU A 76 -18.38 26.50 -6.16
CA LEU A 76 -16.92 26.34 -6.11
C LEU A 76 -16.32 26.77 -4.77
N GLU A 77 -16.77 27.89 -4.21
CA GLU A 77 -16.34 28.34 -2.89
C GLU A 77 -16.71 27.32 -1.80
N SER A 78 -17.93 26.78 -1.85
CA SER A 78 -18.36 25.73 -0.90
C SER A 78 -17.55 24.45 -1.04
N SER A 79 -17.24 24.03 -2.28
CA SER A 79 -16.40 22.86 -2.56
C SER A 79 -14.97 23.07 -2.09
N LYS A 80 -14.41 24.27 -2.26
CA LYS A 80 -13.07 24.62 -1.79
C LYS A 80 -12.97 24.53 -0.27
N LEU A 81 -13.96 25.05 0.46
CA LEU A 81 -14.00 24.94 1.93
C LEU A 81 -14.13 23.48 2.39
N LYS A 82 -14.96 22.69 1.72
CA LYS A 82 -15.11 21.25 2.01
C LYS A 82 -13.81 20.49 1.76
N LEU A 83 -13.10 20.81 0.67
CA LEU A 83 -11.80 20.21 0.36
C LEU A 83 -10.77 20.52 1.45
N ALA A 84 -10.67 21.78 1.88
CA ALA A 84 -9.76 22.17 2.95
C ALA A 84 -10.06 21.45 4.29
N SER A 85 -11.35 21.26 4.61
CA SER A 85 -11.76 20.50 5.80
C SER A 85 -11.33 19.02 5.70
N LEU A 86 -11.55 18.40 4.53
CA LEU A 86 -11.16 17.01 4.28
C LEU A 86 -9.64 16.82 4.32
N GLU A 87 -8.87 17.76 3.77
CA GLU A 87 -7.41 17.76 3.84
C GLU A 87 -6.93 17.85 5.29
N GLN A 88 -7.55 18.70 6.11
CA GLN A 88 -7.22 18.82 7.53
C GLN A 88 -7.56 17.55 8.31
N GLU A 89 -8.70 16.91 8.04
CA GLU A 89 -9.08 15.63 8.64
C GLU A 89 -8.11 14.51 8.23
N LEU A 90 -7.73 14.47 6.95
CA LEU A 90 -6.78 13.49 6.43
C LEU A 90 -5.40 13.67 7.08
N GLN A 91 -4.94 14.91 7.27
CA GLN A 91 -3.68 15.21 7.93
C GLN A 91 -3.73 14.83 9.42
N LYS A 92 -4.87 15.03 10.11
CA LYS A 92 -5.09 14.54 11.48
C LYS A 92 -5.10 13.00 11.54
N ALA A 93 -5.80 12.32 10.61
CA ALA A 93 -5.85 10.87 10.56
C ALA A 93 -4.46 10.25 10.31
N ARG A 94 -3.64 10.88 9.46
CA ARG A 94 -2.23 10.51 9.26
C ARG A 94 -1.38 10.70 10.52
N GLN A 95 -1.59 11.79 11.26
CA GLN A 95 -0.86 12.05 12.52
C GLN A 95 -1.31 11.13 13.67
N GLN A 96 -2.56 10.68 13.66
CA GLN A 96 -3.11 9.73 14.63
C GLN A 96 -2.76 8.26 14.33
N GLY A 97 -1.93 7.98 13.31
CA GLY A 97 -1.45 6.63 13.04
C GLY A 97 -2.51 5.67 12.51
N ILE A 98 -3.62 6.18 11.94
CA ILE A 98 -4.53 5.33 11.17
C ILE A 98 -3.83 5.01 9.85
N PHE A 99 -3.19 3.85 9.81
CA PHE A 99 -2.68 3.23 8.59
C PHE A 99 -3.80 3.27 7.54
N ILE A 100 -3.59 4.06 6.48
CA ILE A 100 -4.45 4.04 5.30
C ILE A 100 -4.18 2.71 4.60
N SER A 101 -4.93 1.68 5.01
CA SER A 101 -5.32 0.60 4.11
C SER A 101 -6.19 1.23 3.02
N SER A 102 -5.88 0.94 1.76
CA SER A 102 -6.66 1.39 0.61
C SER A 102 -8.12 0.97 0.81
N SER A 103 -8.98 1.94 1.10
CA SER A 103 -10.40 1.71 1.35
C SER A 103 -11.13 1.52 0.03
N GLY A 104 -11.32 0.26 -0.35
CA GLY A 104 -12.47 -0.16 -1.16
C GLY A 104 -13.46 -0.87 -0.25
N ASP A 105 -14.65 -0.28 -0.08
CA ASP A 105 -15.85 -0.80 0.57
C ASP A 105 -15.77 -1.33 2.01
N GLN A 106 -16.16 -0.46 2.94
CA GLN A 106 -16.68 -0.84 4.26
C GLN A 106 -18.05 -1.51 4.11
N THR A 107 -18.09 -2.84 4.01
CA THR A 107 -19.35 -3.60 4.20
C THR A 107 -19.23 -4.85 5.10
N HIS A 108 -18.08 -5.13 5.73
CA HIS A 108 -17.98 -6.23 6.71
C HIS A 108 -17.13 -5.87 7.95
N ALA A 109 -17.68 -5.00 8.81
CA ALA A 109 -17.07 -4.57 10.07
C ALA A 109 -17.03 -5.64 11.21
N MET A 110 -17.23 -6.93 10.90
CA MET A 110 -17.12 -8.01 11.90
C MET A 110 -15.98 -9.00 11.63
N SER A 111 -15.37 -9.01 10.42
CA SER A 111 -14.21 -9.87 10.10
C SER A 111 -12.87 -9.12 10.12
N GLY A 112 -12.88 -7.78 10.04
CA GLY A 112 -11.68 -6.94 9.96
C GLY A 112 -10.91 -6.76 11.27
N ASN A 113 -11.39 -7.29 12.40
CA ASN A 113 -10.72 -7.14 13.69
C ASN A 113 -9.55 -8.13 13.87
N GLY A 114 -9.55 -9.26 13.15
CA GLY A 114 -8.53 -10.31 13.29
C GLY A 114 -7.12 -9.84 12.90
N ALA A 115 -7.01 -9.12 11.78
CA ALA A 115 -5.75 -8.55 11.31
C ALA A 115 -5.17 -7.53 12.30
N MET A 116 -6.00 -6.58 12.77
CA MET A 116 -5.57 -5.57 13.76
C MET A 116 -5.21 -6.20 15.11
N THR A 117 -5.93 -7.25 15.53
CA THR A 117 -5.62 -7.99 16.76
C THR A 117 -4.27 -8.69 16.64
N PHE A 118 -4.01 -9.35 15.50
CA PHE A 118 -2.73 -9.99 15.25
C PHE A 118 -1.57 -8.97 15.24
N ASP A 119 -1.74 -7.80 14.61
CA ASP A 119 -0.69 -6.79 14.56
C ASP A 119 -0.31 -6.27 15.95
N LEU A 120 -1.30 -6.10 16.83
CA LEU A 120 -1.09 -5.73 18.23
C LEU A 120 -0.35 -6.83 19.00
N GLU A 121 -0.82 -8.08 18.88
CA GLU A 121 -0.18 -9.23 19.54
C GLU A 121 1.24 -9.47 19.01
N TYR A 122 1.47 -9.28 17.71
CA TYR A 122 2.80 -9.37 17.11
C TYR A 122 3.74 -8.29 17.64
N THR A 123 3.24 -7.06 17.82
CA THR A 123 4.03 -5.97 18.41
C THR A 123 4.45 -6.32 19.84
N ARG A 124 3.51 -6.79 20.65
CA ARG A 124 3.79 -7.25 22.02
C ARG A 124 4.75 -8.43 22.05
N TRP A 125 4.56 -9.40 21.15
CA TRP A 125 5.45 -10.55 21.00
C TRP A 125 6.88 -10.09 20.70
N LEU A 126 7.04 -9.12 19.79
CA LEU A 126 8.33 -8.58 19.40
C LEU A 126 9.03 -7.83 20.54
N GLU A 127 8.29 -7.10 21.37
CA GLU A 127 8.81 -6.44 22.57
C GLU A 127 9.39 -7.44 23.57
N GLU A 128 8.62 -8.49 23.89
CA GLU A 128 9.10 -9.53 24.82
C GLU A 128 10.25 -10.34 24.20
N GLN A 129 10.26 -10.58 22.88
CA GLN A 129 11.41 -11.17 22.19
C GLN A 129 12.67 -10.34 22.33
N ASN A 130 12.59 -9.01 22.17
CA ASN A 130 13.75 -8.14 22.38
C ASN A 130 14.28 -8.25 23.81
N LYS A 131 13.38 -8.35 24.81
CA LYS A 131 13.75 -8.52 26.22
C LYS A 131 14.47 -9.86 26.47
N GLN A 132 13.89 -10.98 26.02
CA GLN A 132 14.52 -12.31 26.17
C GLN A 132 15.86 -12.40 25.43
N ILE A 133 15.99 -11.78 24.26
CA ILE A 133 17.26 -11.73 23.52
C ILE A 133 18.31 -10.90 24.25
N ASN A 134 17.93 -9.80 24.89
CA ASN A 134 18.85 -9.01 25.72
C ASN A 134 19.31 -9.78 26.97
N GLU A 135 18.42 -10.56 27.58
CA GLU A 135 18.76 -11.48 28.67
C GLU A 135 19.75 -12.55 28.19
N LEU A 136 19.46 -13.21 27.07
CA LEU A 136 20.36 -14.20 26.47
C LEU A 136 21.73 -13.61 26.14
N ARG A 137 21.77 -12.41 25.54
CA ARG A 137 23.02 -11.70 25.22
C ARG A 137 23.83 -11.42 26.49
N THR A 138 23.17 -10.99 27.56
CA THR A 138 23.80 -10.74 28.86
C THR A 138 24.37 -12.03 29.44
N ALA A 139 23.59 -13.12 29.44
CA ALA A 139 24.02 -14.42 29.94
C ALA A 139 25.21 -15.01 29.14
N VAL A 140 25.19 -14.89 27.81
CA VAL A 140 26.29 -15.32 26.95
C VAL A 140 27.56 -14.52 27.24
N ASN A 141 27.46 -13.19 27.37
CA ASN A 141 28.60 -12.31 27.67
C ASN A 141 29.17 -12.52 29.09
N ALA A 142 28.30 -12.82 30.06
CA ALA A 142 28.69 -13.16 31.42
C ALA A 142 29.24 -14.58 31.56
N HIS A 143 29.33 -15.34 30.47
CA HIS A 143 29.77 -16.75 30.47
C HIS A 143 28.93 -17.61 31.42
N ALA A 144 27.61 -17.40 31.41
CA ALA A 144 26.68 -18.18 32.21
C ALA A 144 26.82 -19.69 31.97
N SER A 145 26.39 -20.45 32.98
CA SER A 145 26.45 -21.91 32.94
C SER A 145 25.55 -22.46 31.83
N ASP A 146 25.86 -23.66 31.35
CA ASP A 146 25.07 -24.32 30.30
C ASP A 146 23.63 -24.62 30.76
N SER A 147 23.39 -24.79 32.08
CA SER A 147 22.05 -24.90 32.65
C SER A 147 21.26 -23.59 32.57
N ASP A 148 21.89 -22.46 32.89
CA ASP A 148 21.22 -21.15 32.83
C ASP A 148 20.91 -20.79 31.37
N LEU A 149 21.87 -21.02 30.47
CA LEU A 149 21.66 -20.84 29.03
C LEU A 149 20.52 -21.72 28.53
N ARG A 150 20.40 -22.97 29.03
CA ARG A 150 19.31 -23.86 28.64
C ARG A 150 17.95 -23.30 29.01
N LEU A 151 17.78 -22.80 30.23
CA LEU A 151 16.53 -22.19 30.68
C LEU A 151 16.12 -21.00 29.78
N ILE A 152 17.06 -20.12 29.45
CA ILE A 152 16.78 -18.94 28.60
C ILE A 152 16.46 -19.37 27.16
N VAL A 153 17.26 -20.27 26.58
CA VAL A 153 17.07 -20.77 25.21
C VAL A 153 15.73 -21.49 25.08
N ASP A 154 15.37 -22.36 26.03
CA ASP A 154 14.09 -23.07 26.02
C ASP A 154 12.91 -22.09 26.15
N GLY A 155 13.06 -21.03 26.95
CA GLY A 155 12.09 -19.93 27.03
C GLY A 155 11.89 -19.22 25.68
N ILE A 156 12.97 -18.89 24.98
CA ILE A 156 12.92 -18.26 23.65
C ILE A 156 12.27 -19.20 22.63
N MET A 157 12.59 -20.50 22.67
CA MET A 157 12.00 -21.49 21.77
C MET A 157 10.49 -21.65 21.99
N ALA A 158 10.04 -21.69 23.25
CA ALA A 158 8.62 -21.68 23.58
C ALA A 158 7.91 -20.40 23.10
N HIS A 159 8.61 -19.27 23.13
CA HIS A 159 8.09 -18.01 22.64
C HIS A 159 8.04 -17.96 21.09
N TYR A 160 8.95 -18.62 20.38
CA TYR A 160 8.78 -18.89 18.94
C TYR A 160 7.56 -19.77 18.65
N ASP A 161 7.31 -20.80 19.47
CA ASP A 161 6.11 -21.64 19.30
C ASP A 161 4.82 -20.84 19.45
N GLU A 162 4.81 -19.82 20.31
CA GLU A 162 3.67 -18.91 20.49
C GLU A 162 3.36 -18.09 19.25
N ILE A 163 4.36 -17.51 18.55
CA ILE A 163 4.07 -16.74 17.34
C ILE A 163 3.49 -17.61 16.23
N PHE A 164 3.95 -18.86 16.08
CA PHE A 164 3.36 -19.76 15.08
C PHE A 164 1.89 -20.10 15.41
N LYS A 165 1.52 -20.21 16.69
CA LYS A 165 0.12 -20.37 17.12
C LYS A 165 -0.71 -19.11 16.82
N LEU A 166 -0.19 -17.93 17.15
CA LEU A 166 -0.85 -16.64 16.85
C LEU A 166 -1.06 -16.46 15.35
N LYS A 167 -0.03 -16.76 14.54
CA LYS A 167 -0.13 -16.74 13.08
C LYS A 167 -1.15 -17.72 12.54
N GLY A 168 -1.24 -18.93 13.11
CA GLY A 168 -2.25 -19.91 12.74
C GLY A 168 -3.68 -19.44 13.01
N ALA A 169 -3.91 -18.74 14.14
CA ALA A 169 -5.21 -18.13 14.43
C ALA A 169 -5.50 -16.95 13.49
N ALA A 170 -4.51 -16.09 13.23
CA ALA A 170 -4.65 -14.96 12.32
C ALA A 170 -4.91 -15.40 10.87
N ALA A 171 -4.26 -16.47 10.41
CA ALA A 171 -4.47 -17.04 9.07
C ALA A 171 -5.91 -17.50 8.84
N LYS A 172 -6.55 -18.07 9.87
CA LYS A 172 -7.97 -18.47 9.82
C LYS A 172 -8.91 -17.26 9.73
N ALA A 173 -8.53 -16.14 10.35
CA ALA A 173 -9.32 -14.92 10.33
C ALA A 173 -9.12 -14.14 9.02
N ASP A 174 -7.87 -14.00 8.57
CA ASP A 174 -7.48 -13.28 7.37
C ASP A 174 -6.14 -13.78 6.82
N VAL A 175 -6.21 -14.77 5.91
CA VAL A 175 -5.02 -15.33 5.24
C VAL A 175 -4.33 -14.31 4.34
N PHE A 176 -5.05 -13.34 3.77
CA PHE A 176 -4.49 -12.36 2.85
C PHE A 176 -3.67 -11.31 3.60
N HIS A 177 -4.09 -10.90 4.79
CA HIS A 177 -3.27 -10.07 5.69
C HIS A 177 -1.93 -10.74 6.02
N MET A 178 -1.98 -12.04 6.31
CA MET A 178 -0.77 -12.82 6.63
C MET A 178 0.17 -12.95 5.44
N LEU A 179 -0.36 -13.31 4.27
CA LEU A 179 0.42 -13.52 3.03
C LEU A 179 0.98 -12.22 2.45
N SER A 180 0.24 -11.11 2.56
CA SER A 180 0.70 -9.79 2.11
C SER A 180 1.85 -9.23 2.96
N GLY A 181 2.05 -9.75 4.17
CA GLY A 181 3.11 -9.31 5.06
C GLY A 181 2.89 -7.91 5.63
N MET A 182 1.65 -7.42 5.64
CA MET A 182 1.32 -6.06 6.11
C MET A 182 1.72 -5.83 7.58
N TRP A 183 1.71 -6.89 8.37
CA TRP A 183 2.19 -6.96 9.76
C TRP A 183 3.72 -6.82 9.93
N LYS A 184 4.50 -6.80 8.84
CA LYS A 184 5.96 -6.59 8.83
C LYS A 184 6.36 -5.23 8.28
N THR A 185 7.59 -4.80 8.57
CA THR A 185 8.16 -3.59 7.96
C THR A 185 8.44 -3.78 6.46
N PRO A 186 8.36 -2.73 5.62
CA PRO A 186 8.61 -2.84 4.18
C PRO A 186 9.90 -3.57 3.79
N ALA A 187 11.02 -3.33 4.48
CA ALA A 187 12.28 -4.02 4.16
C ALA A 187 12.22 -5.52 4.50
N GLU A 188 11.56 -5.92 5.59
CA GLU A 188 11.37 -7.34 5.90
C GLU A 188 10.48 -8.03 4.85
N ARG A 189 9.48 -7.33 4.30
CA ARG A 189 8.56 -7.91 3.30
C ARG A 189 9.28 -8.40 2.05
N CYS A 190 10.40 -7.79 1.68
CA CYS A 190 11.23 -8.22 0.55
C CYS A 190 11.78 -9.65 0.70
N PHE A 191 11.84 -10.17 1.92
CA PHE A 191 12.39 -11.49 2.24
C PHE A 191 11.31 -12.48 2.72
N LEU A 192 10.03 -12.12 2.59
CA LEU A 192 8.94 -13.01 2.94
C LEU A 192 8.70 -14.05 1.84
N TRP A 193 8.49 -15.29 2.27
CA TRP A 193 8.05 -16.42 1.51
C TRP A 193 6.89 -17.08 2.28
N LEU A 194 5.71 -17.23 1.70
CA LEU A 194 4.54 -17.82 2.38
C LEU A 194 4.36 -17.31 3.83
N GLY A 195 4.28 -15.98 3.98
CA GLY A 195 4.06 -15.31 5.26
C GLY A 195 5.20 -15.40 6.28
N GLY A 196 6.43 -15.73 5.91
CA GLY A 196 7.58 -15.72 6.84
C GLY A 196 8.93 -15.89 6.14
N PHE A 197 9.99 -16.19 6.87
CA PHE A 197 11.31 -16.41 6.27
C PHE A 197 11.44 -17.79 5.60
N ARG A 198 12.43 -18.00 4.73
CA ARG A 198 12.83 -19.34 4.28
C ARG A 198 13.80 -19.96 5.29
N SER A 199 13.47 -21.16 5.75
CA SER A 199 14.26 -21.93 6.70
C SER A 199 15.64 -22.29 6.15
N SER A 200 15.71 -22.68 4.87
CA SER A 200 16.95 -23.01 4.17
C SER A 200 17.94 -21.83 4.17
N GLU A 201 17.46 -20.64 3.78
CA GLU A 201 18.25 -19.41 3.75
C GLU A 201 18.70 -18.98 5.16
N LEU A 202 17.84 -19.15 6.16
CA LEU A 202 18.22 -18.89 7.55
C LEU A 202 19.37 -19.81 8.00
N LEU A 203 19.31 -21.10 7.69
CA LEU A 203 20.35 -22.06 8.04
C LEU A 203 21.68 -21.73 7.35
N LYS A 204 21.66 -21.39 6.04
CA LYS A 204 22.85 -20.93 5.31
C LYS A 204 23.52 -19.73 5.98
N LEU A 205 22.72 -18.76 6.43
CA LEU A 205 23.22 -17.60 7.14
C LEU A 205 23.90 -17.98 8.46
N LEU A 206 23.34 -18.95 9.19
CA LEU A 206 23.84 -19.35 10.51
C LEU A 206 25.09 -20.23 10.45
N VAL A 207 25.20 -21.13 9.48
CA VAL A 207 26.40 -21.98 9.32
C VAL A 207 27.66 -21.12 9.20
N ASN A 208 27.58 -19.97 8.52
CA ASN A 208 28.71 -19.04 8.35
C ASN A 208 29.02 -18.19 9.60
N GLN A 209 28.14 -18.17 10.61
CA GLN A 209 28.32 -17.34 11.81
C GLN A 209 28.64 -18.15 13.07
N LEU A 210 28.38 -19.46 13.04
CA LEU A 210 28.52 -20.33 14.19
C LEU A 210 29.83 -21.11 14.12
N GLU A 211 30.99 -20.45 14.18
CA GLU A 211 32.26 -21.17 14.32
C GLU A 211 32.70 -21.26 15.79
N PRO A 212 33.24 -22.40 16.27
CA PRO A 212 33.43 -23.68 15.57
C PRO A 212 32.21 -24.63 15.65
N LEU A 213 31.94 -25.35 14.56
CA LEU A 213 31.00 -26.50 14.47
C LEU A 213 31.78 -27.79 14.24
N THR A 214 31.30 -28.91 14.80
CA THR A 214 31.89 -30.22 14.48
C THR A 214 31.46 -30.69 13.09
N GLU A 215 32.20 -31.62 12.49
CA GLU A 215 31.84 -32.21 11.19
C GLU A 215 30.45 -32.86 11.23
N GLN A 216 30.11 -33.55 12.32
CA GLN A 216 28.78 -34.13 12.52
C GLN A 216 27.68 -33.05 12.56
N GLN A 217 27.95 -31.91 13.21
CA GLN A 217 27.00 -30.79 13.25
C GLN A 217 26.85 -30.13 11.89
N LEU A 218 27.94 -29.93 11.16
CA LEU A 218 27.91 -29.41 9.79
C LEU A 218 27.10 -30.31 8.87
N MET A 219 27.34 -31.63 8.88
CA MET A 219 26.53 -32.58 8.12
C MET A 219 25.05 -32.54 8.52
N GLY A 220 24.76 -32.46 9.82
CA GLY A 220 23.39 -32.35 10.33
C GLY A 220 22.68 -31.07 9.85
N LEU A 221 23.35 -29.92 9.92
CA LEU A 221 22.80 -28.65 9.45
C LEU A 221 22.63 -28.62 7.93
N SER A 222 23.58 -29.15 7.16
CA SER A 222 23.47 -29.26 5.70
C SER A 222 22.31 -30.18 5.28
N SER A 223 22.10 -31.30 5.97
CA SER A 223 20.95 -32.17 5.72
C SER A 223 19.62 -31.49 6.07
N LEU A 224 19.61 -30.72 7.17
CA LEU A 224 18.42 -29.95 7.56
C LEU A 224 18.12 -28.81 6.58
N GLU A 225 19.16 -28.14 6.06
CA GLU A 225 19.04 -27.11 5.03
C GLU A 225 18.48 -27.69 3.74
N GLN A 226 19.07 -28.78 3.25
CA GLN A 226 18.62 -29.44 2.03
C GLN A 226 17.17 -29.94 2.13
N SER A 227 16.80 -30.58 3.25
CA SER A 227 15.43 -31.06 3.45
C SER A 227 14.43 -29.89 3.61
N SER A 228 14.83 -28.81 4.27
CA SER A 228 14.01 -27.59 4.35
C SER A 228 13.81 -26.99 2.96
N HIS A 229 14.86 -26.89 2.16
CA HIS A 229 14.80 -26.36 0.79
C HIS A 229 13.86 -27.18 -0.10
N GLN A 230 13.93 -28.51 -0.05
CA GLN A 230 13.02 -29.38 -0.81
C GLN A 230 11.55 -29.19 -0.41
N ALA A 231 11.27 -29.07 0.89
CA ALA A 231 9.91 -28.80 1.37
C ALA A 231 9.42 -27.40 0.95
N GLU A 232 10.30 -26.40 0.98
CA GLU A 232 10.00 -25.06 0.49
C GLU A 232 9.67 -25.04 -1.01
N ASP A 233 10.41 -25.79 -1.83
CA ASP A 233 10.16 -25.89 -3.26
C ASP A 233 8.84 -26.59 -3.56
N ALA A 234 8.54 -27.70 -2.86
CA ALA A 234 7.28 -28.40 -3.00
C ALA A 234 6.08 -27.50 -2.64
N LEU A 235 6.18 -26.72 -1.55
CA LEU A 235 5.15 -25.76 -1.16
C LEU A 235 5.01 -24.60 -2.16
N SER A 236 6.13 -24.11 -2.71
CA SER A 236 6.13 -23.04 -3.72
C SER A 236 5.44 -23.51 -5.00
N GLN A 237 5.80 -24.69 -5.51
CA GLN A 237 5.17 -25.30 -6.68
C GLN A 237 3.67 -25.54 -6.47
N GLY A 238 3.28 -26.00 -5.28
CA GLY A 238 1.86 -26.16 -4.93
C GLY A 238 1.09 -24.84 -4.93
N MET A 239 1.69 -23.76 -4.43
CA MET A 239 1.10 -22.42 -4.46
C MET A 239 0.98 -21.89 -5.90
N GLU A 240 2.00 -22.09 -6.73
CA GLU A 240 1.98 -21.71 -8.15
C GLU A 240 0.87 -22.47 -8.91
N ALA A 241 0.74 -23.78 -8.69
CA ALA A 241 -0.33 -24.59 -9.27
C ALA A 241 -1.72 -24.12 -8.82
N LEU A 242 -1.87 -23.74 -7.54
CA LEU A 242 -3.11 -23.15 -7.03
C LEU A 242 -3.44 -21.83 -7.73
N GLN A 243 -2.47 -20.94 -7.86
CA GLN A 243 -2.64 -19.63 -8.52
C GLN A 243 -3.00 -19.79 -10.00
N GLN A 244 -2.34 -20.71 -10.70
CA GLN A 244 -2.65 -21.04 -12.09
C GLN A 244 -4.08 -21.59 -12.23
N SER A 245 -4.44 -22.54 -11.36
CA SER A 245 -5.78 -23.12 -11.35
C SER A 245 -6.87 -22.09 -11.02
N LEU A 246 -6.57 -21.13 -10.15
CA LEU A 246 -7.45 -20.00 -9.84
C LEU A 246 -7.62 -19.10 -11.07
N ALA A 247 -6.52 -18.72 -11.73
CA ALA A 247 -6.55 -17.90 -12.94
C ALA A 247 -7.38 -18.53 -14.05
N GLU A 248 -7.23 -19.84 -14.29
CA GLU A 248 -8.01 -20.60 -15.28
C GLU A 248 -9.51 -20.60 -14.95
N THR A 249 -9.87 -20.72 -13.67
CA THR A 249 -11.28 -20.68 -13.23
C THR A 249 -11.90 -19.32 -13.46
N LEU A 250 -11.14 -18.24 -13.25
CA LEU A 250 -11.58 -16.87 -13.50
C LEU A 250 -11.64 -16.55 -15.01
N ALA A 251 -10.66 -17.03 -15.78
CA ALA A 251 -10.58 -16.80 -17.23
C ALA A 251 -11.62 -17.60 -18.04
N GLY A 252 -12.13 -18.71 -17.51
CA GLY A 252 -13.18 -19.51 -18.14
C GLY A 252 -14.48 -18.76 -18.44
N SER A 253 -14.64 -17.52 -17.96
CA SER A 253 -15.76 -16.62 -18.28
C SER A 253 -15.55 -15.74 -19.53
N LEU A 254 -14.35 -15.73 -20.14
CA LEU A 254 -13.95 -14.82 -21.21
C LEU A 254 -14.09 -15.40 -22.64
N GLY A 255 -14.75 -16.56 -22.79
CA GLY A 255 -14.89 -17.23 -24.09
C GLY A 255 -15.72 -16.44 -25.13
N PRO A 256 -15.54 -16.69 -26.45
CA PRO A 256 -16.04 -15.82 -27.54
C PRO A 256 -17.56 -15.81 -27.72
N SER A 257 -18.28 -16.70 -27.03
CA SER A 257 -19.74 -16.74 -27.07
C SER A 257 -20.29 -15.77 -26.04
N GLY A 258 -20.47 -14.52 -26.48
CA GLY A 258 -21.20 -13.47 -25.77
C GLY A 258 -22.68 -13.79 -25.58
N SER A 259 -23.00 -14.90 -24.90
CA SER A 259 -24.30 -15.05 -24.29
C SER A 259 -24.28 -14.28 -22.98
N SER A 260 -24.92 -13.14 -22.99
CA SER A 260 -25.38 -12.41 -21.80
C SER A 260 -25.63 -13.36 -20.62
N GLY A 261 -24.74 -13.30 -19.63
CA GLY A 261 -25.08 -13.42 -18.21
C GLY A 261 -26.00 -14.57 -17.81
N ASN A 262 -25.51 -15.82 -17.86
CA ASN A 262 -26.06 -16.81 -16.95
C ASN A 262 -25.39 -16.58 -15.59
N VAL A 263 -26.00 -15.74 -14.74
CA VAL A 263 -25.53 -15.42 -13.39
C VAL A 263 -25.17 -16.70 -12.62
N ALA A 264 -25.88 -17.80 -12.86
CA ALA A 264 -25.58 -19.12 -12.32
C ALA A 264 -24.16 -19.64 -12.67
N ASN A 265 -23.71 -19.45 -13.91
CA ASN A 265 -22.37 -19.88 -14.35
C ASN A 265 -21.27 -19.04 -13.68
N TYR A 266 -21.45 -17.72 -13.62
CA TYR A 266 -20.52 -16.81 -12.93
C TYR A 266 -20.47 -17.12 -11.44
N MET A 267 -21.62 -17.31 -10.79
CA MET A 267 -21.69 -17.69 -9.37
C MET A 267 -21.01 -19.04 -9.11
N GLY A 268 -21.19 -20.02 -10.00
CA GLY A 268 -20.49 -21.31 -9.92
C GLY A 268 -18.97 -21.16 -10.01
N GLN A 269 -18.48 -20.33 -10.95
CA GLN A 269 -17.06 -20.01 -11.08
C GLN A 269 -16.50 -19.29 -9.86
N MET A 270 -17.21 -18.28 -9.33
CA MET A 270 -16.80 -17.57 -8.11
C MET A 270 -16.81 -18.51 -6.90
N ALA A 271 -17.78 -19.42 -6.77
CA ALA A 271 -17.80 -20.42 -5.70
C ALA A 271 -16.60 -21.37 -5.78
N MET A 272 -16.23 -21.83 -6.99
CA MET A 272 -15.02 -22.63 -7.20
C MET A 272 -13.74 -21.84 -6.86
N ALA A 273 -13.65 -20.58 -7.29
CA ALA A 273 -12.53 -19.69 -6.96
C ALA A 273 -12.41 -19.46 -5.45
N MET A 274 -13.52 -19.22 -4.75
CA MET A 274 -13.57 -19.11 -3.29
C MET A 274 -13.10 -20.39 -2.60
N GLY A 275 -13.52 -21.57 -3.09
CA GLY A 275 -13.05 -22.85 -2.59
C GLY A 275 -11.53 -23.02 -2.73
N LYS A 276 -10.96 -22.58 -3.87
CA LYS A 276 -9.51 -22.57 -4.09
C LYS A 276 -8.79 -21.61 -3.15
N LEU A 277 -9.29 -20.38 -2.98
CA LEU A 277 -8.74 -19.42 -2.03
C LEU A 277 -8.75 -19.95 -0.59
N GLY A 278 -9.74 -20.76 -0.21
CA GLY A 278 -9.78 -21.45 1.08
C GLY A 278 -8.59 -22.38 1.35
N THR A 279 -7.85 -22.80 0.32
CA THR A 279 -6.65 -23.65 0.49
C THR A 279 -5.40 -22.85 0.89
N LEU A 280 -5.40 -21.52 0.76
CA LEU A 280 -4.26 -20.66 1.09
C LEU A 280 -3.84 -20.78 2.56
N GLU A 281 -4.80 -20.92 3.48
CA GLU A 281 -4.53 -21.11 4.90
C GLU A 281 -3.64 -22.34 5.12
N ASN A 282 -3.91 -23.43 4.40
CA ASN A 282 -3.19 -24.67 4.53
C ASN A 282 -1.73 -24.56 4.05
N PHE A 283 -1.45 -23.77 3.01
CA PHE A 283 -0.08 -23.48 2.58
C PHE A 283 0.69 -22.69 3.63
N LEU A 284 0.08 -21.63 4.16
CA LEU A 284 0.69 -20.81 5.21
C LEU A 284 0.98 -21.63 6.47
N ARG A 285 0.03 -22.48 6.89
CA ARG A 285 0.19 -23.37 8.05
C ARG A 285 1.32 -24.39 7.84
N GLN A 286 1.44 -24.98 6.66
CA GLN A 286 2.54 -25.90 6.34
C GLN A 286 3.89 -25.19 6.34
N ALA A 287 3.97 -23.98 5.78
CA ALA A 287 5.20 -23.18 5.80
C ALA A 287 5.61 -22.80 7.24
N ASP A 288 4.66 -22.45 8.11
CA ASP A 288 4.96 -22.15 9.51
C ASP A 288 5.36 -23.39 10.32
N ASN A 289 4.72 -24.55 10.06
CA ASN A 289 5.16 -25.82 10.66
C ASN A 289 6.59 -26.17 10.25
N LEU A 290 6.94 -25.96 8.97
CA LEU A 290 8.30 -26.19 8.49
C LEU A 290 9.30 -25.31 9.24
N ARG A 291 9.03 -24.01 9.40
CA ARG A 291 9.88 -23.09 10.18
C ARG A 291 10.07 -23.54 11.61
N GLN A 292 8.96 -23.88 12.27
CA GLN A 292 8.97 -24.34 13.65
C GLN A 292 9.83 -25.60 13.79
N GLN A 293 9.60 -26.60 12.94
CA GLN A 293 10.37 -27.85 12.94
C GLN A 293 11.85 -27.62 12.66
N THR A 294 12.19 -26.74 11.70
CA THR A 294 13.59 -26.41 11.40
C THR A 294 14.28 -25.78 12.62
N LEU A 295 13.64 -24.83 13.31
CA LEU A 295 14.22 -24.20 14.50
C LEU A 295 14.48 -25.23 15.62
N HIS A 296 13.51 -26.10 15.90
CA HIS A 296 13.66 -27.16 16.90
C HIS A 296 14.76 -28.16 16.52
N GLN A 297 14.80 -28.58 15.25
CA GLN A 297 15.80 -29.53 14.79
C GLN A 297 17.21 -28.92 14.78
N MET A 298 17.34 -27.64 14.45
CA MET A 298 18.59 -26.89 14.57
C MET A 298 19.07 -26.87 16.03
N GLN A 299 18.21 -26.54 16.99
CA GLN A 299 18.56 -26.56 18.42
C GLN A 299 19.04 -27.94 18.87
N ARG A 300 18.44 -29.02 18.35
CA ARG A 300 18.84 -30.41 18.67
C ARG A 300 20.22 -30.79 18.11
N ILE A 301 20.61 -30.22 16.97
CA ILE A 301 21.93 -30.47 16.35
C ILE A 301 23.02 -29.69 17.09
N LEU A 302 22.72 -28.48 17.54
CA LEU A 302 23.65 -27.57 18.19
C LEU A 302 23.86 -27.89 19.67
N THR A 303 25.03 -27.55 20.21
CA THR A 303 25.21 -27.44 21.66
C THR A 303 24.42 -26.25 22.19
N ILE A 304 24.15 -26.21 23.50
CA ILE A 304 23.34 -25.11 24.05
C ILE A 304 23.96 -23.73 23.83
N ARG A 305 25.29 -23.65 23.86
CA ARG A 305 26.03 -22.40 23.63
C ARG A 305 26.02 -21.99 22.16
N GLN A 306 26.08 -22.96 21.23
CA GLN A 306 25.89 -22.68 19.80
C GLN A 306 24.44 -22.26 19.51
N ALA A 307 23.45 -22.93 20.11
CA ALA A 307 22.04 -22.56 19.98
C ALA A 307 21.76 -21.13 20.50
N ALA A 308 22.33 -20.76 21.64
CA ALA A 308 22.28 -19.40 22.16
C ALA A 308 22.83 -18.38 21.14
N ARG A 309 24.02 -18.63 20.59
CA ARG A 309 24.61 -17.75 19.55
C ARG A 309 23.78 -17.72 18.27
N ALA A 310 23.18 -18.86 17.89
CA ALA A 310 22.31 -18.95 16.72
C ALA A 310 21.09 -18.05 16.89
N LEU A 311 20.39 -18.13 18.03
CA LEU A 311 19.25 -17.28 18.33
C LEU A 311 19.59 -15.79 18.34
N LEU A 312 20.76 -15.41 18.87
CA LEU A 312 21.26 -14.04 18.78
C LEU A 312 21.49 -13.61 17.32
N ALA A 313 22.12 -14.44 16.51
CA ALA A 313 22.37 -14.16 15.09
C ALA A 313 21.07 -14.03 14.27
N ILE A 314 20.10 -14.91 14.51
CA ILE A 314 18.75 -14.84 13.92
C ILE A 314 18.09 -13.50 14.27
N HIS A 315 18.12 -13.14 15.56
CA HIS A 315 17.52 -11.89 16.00
C HIS A 315 18.19 -10.67 15.37
N ASP A 316 19.53 -10.63 15.37
CA ASP A 316 20.30 -9.52 14.83
C ASP A 316 20.06 -9.33 13.32
N TYR A 317 19.90 -10.43 12.58
CA TYR A 317 19.51 -10.38 11.18
C TYR A 317 18.16 -9.69 10.97
N PHE A 318 17.10 -10.13 11.66
CA PHE A 318 15.77 -9.51 11.53
C PHE A 318 15.70 -8.09 12.10
N SER A 319 16.46 -7.81 13.17
CA SER A 319 16.59 -6.46 13.73
C SER A 319 17.22 -5.49 12.73
N ARG A 320 18.27 -5.92 12.01
CA ARG A 320 18.90 -5.12 10.93
C ARG A 320 17.94 -4.85 9.78
N LEU A 321 17.09 -5.80 9.38
CA LEU A 321 16.05 -5.55 8.37
C LEU A 321 15.04 -4.47 8.84
N ARG A 322 14.59 -4.54 10.10
CA ARG A 322 13.71 -3.52 10.69
C ARG A 322 14.39 -2.14 10.76
N ALA A 323 15.66 -2.10 11.16
CA ALA A 323 16.45 -0.87 11.19
C ALA A 323 16.63 -0.28 9.79
N LEU A 324 16.92 -1.11 8.79
CA LEU A 324 17.01 -0.69 7.39
C LEU A 324 15.71 -0.06 6.91
N SER A 325 14.56 -0.64 7.24
CA SER A 325 13.26 -0.05 6.92
C SER A 325 13.08 1.33 7.56
N SER A 326 13.52 1.50 8.81
CA SER A 326 13.41 2.76 9.53
C SER A 326 14.29 3.84 8.91
N LEU A 327 15.54 3.50 8.56
CA LEU A 327 16.47 4.39 7.86
C LEU A 327 15.94 4.78 6.48
N TRP A 328 15.38 3.82 5.74
CA TRP A 328 14.77 4.08 4.44
C TRP A 328 13.63 5.10 4.56
N LEU A 329 12.75 4.97 5.55
CA LEU A 329 11.64 5.89 5.76
C LEU A 329 12.09 7.29 6.21
N ALA A 330 13.21 7.39 6.94
CA ALA A 330 13.75 8.64 7.46
C ALA A 330 14.58 9.44 6.43
N ARG A 331 14.82 8.90 5.23
CA ARG A 331 15.62 9.59 4.20
C ARG A 331 14.96 10.92 3.76
N PRO A 332 15.74 11.98 3.46
CA PRO A 332 15.21 13.19 2.87
C PRO A 332 14.43 12.89 1.58
N ARG A 333 13.25 13.48 1.42
CA ARG A 333 12.50 13.45 0.15
C ARG A 333 12.79 14.76 -0.57
N GLU A 334 13.28 14.66 -1.80
CA GLU A 334 13.45 15.79 -2.71
C GLU A 334 12.11 16.40 -3.14
#